data_AF-A0A815VWV5-F1
#
_entry.id   AF-A0A815VWV5-F1
#
_cell.length_a   1.000
_cell.length_b   1.000
_cell.length_c   1.000
_cell.angle_alpha   90.00
_cell.angle_beta   90.00
_cell.angle_gamma   90.00
#
_symmetry.space_group_name_H-M   'P 1'
#
loop_
_entity.id
_entity.type
_entity.pdbx_description
1 polymer ?
#
loop_
_entity_poly.entity_id
_entity_poly.type
_entity_poly.pdbx_seq_one_letter_code
_entity_poly.pdbx_strand_id
1 'polypeptide(L)'
;SGFHKSRLKTTSVLPTSIQFQIPPAYSNTNDNRRFLLVDKTRSNERILIFATDEQLQLLFNSTQIFMDGTFDSCPPFFDQLYVIHGIEFGRQFSCVFALLPRRKRNTYVKLLRYIKDNAIRLNTVFNPTRIMSDFESGLKAAIVVEQAVYRRIQNLGLSTSYNSNDTIRSYCRRITALPFLPINVVVNTFNELQDETPLAIRKNLQPLYDYFNNYWLNTIDLEKWNVYGLEHRTNNICEGWHNRFSQRVQKHHPHIWHFTDVLKKEFKFGHDRIQLLAGAPMKNPRQKTTAVQKRITTLTRHYEAQQLNEMEFLLAILFALSKSKNG
;
A
#
# COMPACT_ATOMS: atom_id res chain seq x y z
N SER A 1 3.96 8.79 57.80
CA SER A 1 2.76 8.05 57.35
C SER A 1 2.92 7.71 55.88
N GLY A 2 3.36 6.48 55.59
CA GLY A 2 3.57 6.02 54.22
C GLY A 2 2.27 5.55 53.59
N PHE A 3 1.92 6.12 52.43
CA PHE A 3 0.96 5.51 51.50
C PHE A 3 1.64 5.37 50.13
N HIS A 4 2.49 4.36 50.00
CA HIS A 4 2.81 3.77 48.71
C HIS A 4 1.71 2.75 48.39
N LYS A 5 0.69 3.15 47.62
CA LYS A 5 -0.19 2.19 46.93
C LYS A 5 0.60 1.60 45.77
N SER A 6 1.23 0.45 46.01
CA SER A 6 1.74 -0.43 44.97
C SER A 6 0.56 -0.96 44.15
N ARG A 7 0.40 -0.47 42.92
CA ARG A 7 -0.51 -1.08 41.95
C ARG A 7 0.18 -2.35 41.44
N LEU A 8 -0.10 -3.48 42.07
CA LEU A 8 0.28 -4.81 41.59
C LEU A 8 -0.20 -4.95 40.14
N LYS A 9 0.72 -4.93 39.17
CA LYS A 9 0.43 -5.39 37.82
C LYS A 9 0.27 -6.91 37.91
N THR A 10 -0.96 -7.39 38.04
CA THR A 10 -1.29 -8.79 37.72
C THR A 10 -0.93 -9.03 36.26
N THR A 11 0.26 -9.57 36.02
CA THR A 11 0.73 -9.95 34.69
C THR A 11 -0.18 -11.08 34.20
N SER A 12 -0.98 -10.82 33.16
CA SER A 12 -1.87 -11.84 32.61
C SER A 12 -1.05 -13.01 32.08
N VAL A 13 -1.52 -14.23 32.37
CA VAL A 13 -0.86 -15.47 31.93
C VAL A 13 -0.66 -15.44 30.42
N LEU A 14 0.52 -15.85 29.96
CA LEU A 14 0.81 -15.91 28.53
C LEU A 14 -0.04 -17.00 27.86
N PRO A 15 -0.71 -16.69 26.74
CA PRO A 15 -1.46 -17.69 25.99
C PRO A 15 -0.59 -18.85 25.49
N THR A 16 -1.09 -20.07 25.66
CA THR A 16 -0.48 -21.30 25.14
C THR A 16 -1.22 -21.87 23.93
N SER A 17 -2.43 -21.38 23.64
CA SER A 17 -3.24 -21.75 22.47
C SER A 17 -4.02 -20.56 21.94
N ILE A 18 -4.55 -20.64 20.71
CA ILE A 18 -5.34 -19.58 20.07
C ILE A 18 -6.66 -19.24 20.80
N GLN A 19 -7.14 -20.13 21.69
CA GLN A 19 -8.42 -20.01 22.38
C GLN A 19 -8.35 -19.16 23.66
N PHE A 20 -7.28 -18.37 23.86
CA PHE A 20 -7.11 -17.54 25.04
C PHE A 20 -8.17 -16.43 25.15
N GLN A 21 -8.60 -16.09 26.36
CA GLN A 21 -9.47 -14.95 26.60
C GLN A 21 -8.67 -13.66 26.68
N ILE A 22 -9.22 -12.56 26.13
CA ILE A 22 -8.60 -11.24 26.22
C ILE A 22 -9.17 -10.53 27.47
N PRO A 23 -8.35 -10.23 28.49
CA PRO A 23 -8.82 -9.51 29.67
C PRO A 23 -9.30 -8.09 29.34
N PRO A 24 -10.19 -7.50 30.17
CA PRO A 24 -10.63 -6.10 30.02
C PRO A 24 -9.47 -5.10 29.89
N ALA A 25 -8.38 -5.37 30.61
CA ALA A 25 -7.16 -4.59 30.55
C ALA A 25 -6.50 -4.54 29.17
N TYR A 26 -6.88 -5.39 28.21
CA TYR A 26 -6.37 -5.39 26.83
C TYR A 26 -7.48 -5.21 25.77
N SER A 27 -8.76 -5.37 26.13
CA SER A 27 -9.89 -5.05 25.25
C SER A 27 -10.32 -3.58 25.30
N ASN A 28 -9.87 -2.82 26.30
CA ASN A 28 -10.16 -1.39 26.45
C ASN A 28 -8.86 -0.57 26.40
N THR A 29 -8.95 0.69 25.98
CA THR A 29 -7.87 1.68 26.09
C THR A 29 -7.55 2.00 27.55
N ASN A 30 -6.48 2.76 27.81
CA ASN A 30 -6.10 3.13 29.18
C ASN A 30 -7.11 4.06 29.88
N ASP A 31 -7.97 4.73 29.11
CA ASP A 31 -9.09 5.55 29.57
C ASP A 31 -10.44 4.82 29.41
N ASN A 32 -10.42 3.48 29.40
CA ASN A 32 -11.59 2.60 29.41
C ASN A 32 -12.51 2.65 28.18
N ARG A 33 -12.12 3.31 27.08
CA ARG A 33 -12.85 3.23 25.81
C ARG A 33 -12.72 1.83 25.21
N ARG A 34 -13.73 1.37 24.48
CA ARG A 34 -13.67 0.09 23.77
C ARG A 34 -12.54 0.15 22.74
N PHE A 35 -11.71 -0.89 22.71
CA PHE A 35 -10.59 -0.98 21.79
C PHE A 35 -10.60 -2.26 20.96
N LEU A 36 -10.94 -3.39 21.56
CA LEU A 36 -11.19 -4.64 20.84
C LEU A 36 -12.62 -4.59 20.25
N LEU A 37 -12.70 -4.47 18.92
CA LEU A 37 -13.96 -4.41 18.19
C LEU A 37 -14.49 -5.78 17.82
N VAL A 38 -13.59 -6.67 17.42
CA VAL A 38 -13.93 -8.00 16.95
C VAL A 38 -13.00 -9.02 17.56
N ASP A 39 -13.59 -10.06 18.10
CA ASP A 39 -12.94 -11.29 18.51
C ASP A 39 -13.79 -12.46 18.01
N LYS A 40 -13.38 -13.08 16.90
CA LYS A 40 -14.15 -14.14 16.24
C LYS A 40 -13.23 -15.30 15.88
N THR A 41 -13.56 -16.47 16.40
CA THR A 41 -12.86 -17.73 16.10
C THR A 41 -13.77 -18.66 15.32
N ARG A 42 -13.28 -19.23 14.21
CA ARG A 42 -13.97 -20.28 13.45
C ARG A 42 -12.94 -21.29 12.94
N SER A 43 -13.16 -22.58 13.19
CA SER A 43 -12.28 -23.66 12.70
C SER A 43 -10.80 -23.44 13.07
N ASN A 44 -10.52 -23.05 14.32
CA ASN A 44 -9.19 -22.67 14.84
C ASN A 44 -8.50 -21.47 14.16
N GLU A 45 -9.20 -20.73 13.30
CA GLU A 45 -8.76 -19.44 12.79
C GLU A 45 -9.44 -18.32 13.59
N ARG A 46 -8.64 -17.44 14.21
CA ARG A 46 -9.16 -16.30 14.98
C ARG A 46 -8.82 -14.98 14.29
N ILE A 47 -9.78 -14.07 14.26
CA ILE A 47 -9.60 -12.70 13.80
C ILE A 47 -9.80 -11.79 15.02
N LEU A 48 -8.79 -10.99 15.32
CA LEU A 48 -8.88 -9.90 16.29
C LEU A 48 -8.81 -8.56 15.56
N ILE A 49 -9.73 -7.65 15.82
CA ILE A 49 -9.71 -6.30 15.26
C ILE A 49 -9.72 -5.30 16.41
N PHE A 50 -8.74 -4.41 16.41
CA PHE A 50 -8.58 -3.33 17.36
C PHE A 50 -8.75 -1.98 16.67
N ALA A 51 -9.69 -1.19 17.16
CA ALA A 51 -9.82 0.24 16.90
C ALA A 51 -10.79 0.85 17.92
N THR A 52 -10.66 2.14 18.14
CA THR A 52 -11.68 2.93 18.85
C THR A 52 -12.74 3.45 17.89
N ASP A 53 -13.88 3.90 18.42
CA ASP A 53 -14.95 4.47 17.60
C ASP A 53 -14.48 5.78 16.92
N GLU A 54 -13.61 6.56 17.57
CA GLU A 54 -12.98 7.74 16.99
C GLU A 54 -12.06 7.37 15.82
N GLN A 55 -11.24 6.32 15.95
CA GLN A 55 -10.41 5.84 14.84
C GLN A 55 -11.23 5.35 13.65
N LEU A 56 -12.36 4.69 13.92
CA LEU A 56 -13.28 4.27 12.88
C LEU A 56 -13.91 5.47 12.16
N GLN A 57 -14.31 6.51 12.89
CA GLN A 57 -14.84 7.74 12.28
C GLN A 57 -13.81 8.39 11.35
N LEU A 58 -12.54 8.49 11.77
CA LEU A 58 -11.46 8.99 10.90
C LEU A 58 -11.33 8.16 9.63
N LEU A 59 -11.39 6.83 9.76
CA LEU A 59 -11.31 5.93 8.61
C LEU A 59 -12.49 6.12 7.66
N PHE A 60 -13.70 6.24 8.19
CA PHE A 60 -14.92 6.36 7.40
C PHE A 60 -15.06 7.72 6.73
N ASN A 61 -14.48 8.78 7.32
CA ASN A 61 -14.40 10.11 6.73
C ASN A 61 -13.27 10.25 5.70
N SER A 62 -12.33 9.29 5.64
CA SER A 62 -11.20 9.33 4.71
C SER A 62 -11.62 8.98 3.28
N THR A 63 -11.37 9.88 2.33
CA THR A 63 -11.58 9.63 0.90
C THR A 63 -10.57 8.65 0.30
N GLN A 64 -9.37 8.62 0.89
CA GLN A 64 -8.30 7.70 0.54
C GLN A 64 -7.88 6.88 1.74
N ILE A 65 -7.75 5.57 1.54
CA ILE A 65 -7.24 4.65 2.54
C ILE A 65 -6.06 3.84 2.02
N PHE A 66 -5.18 3.44 2.94
CA PHE A 66 -4.11 2.49 2.68
C PHE A 66 -4.28 1.26 3.55
N MET A 67 -3.99 0.09 2.99
CA MET A 67 -4.14 -1.18 3.67
C MET A 67 -2.86 -2.00 3.46
N ASP A 68 -2.25 -2.47 4.54
CA ASP A 68 -0.95 -3.16 4.46
C ASP A 68 -0.80 -4.24 5.53
N GLY A 69 -0.16 -5.35 5.17
CA GLY A 69 0.14 -6.47 6.04
C GLY A 69 1.63 -6.53 6.42
N THR A 70 1.93 -6.67 7.71
CA THR A 70 3.29 -6.87 8.22
C THR A 70 3.43 -8.14 9.06
N PHE A 71 4.61 -8.77 8.99
CA PHE A 71 4.87 -10.12 9.52
C PHE A 71 5.79 -10.10 10.74
N ASP A 72 6.86 -9.28 10.70
CA ASP A 72 7.94 -9.34 11.70
C ASP A 72 7.48 -8.97 13.13
N SER A 73 6.42 -8.16 13.22
CA SER A 73 5.84 -7.68 14.48
C SER A 73 4.56 -8.42 14.88
N CYS A 74 4.18 -9.50 14.19
CA CYS A 74 2.94 -10.21 14.45
C CYS A 74 3.08 -11.16 15.65
N PRO A 75 2.16 -11.12 16.64
CA PRO A 75 2.13 -12.08 17.74
C PRO A 75 1.96 -13.53 17.28
N PRO A 76 2.38 -14.49 18.12
CA PRO A 76 2.11 -15.91 17.89
C PRO A 76 0.63 -16.19 17.63
N PHE A 77 0.36 -17.27 16.90
CA PHE A 77 -0.96 -17.74 16.47
C PHE A 77 -1.64 -16.94 15.34
N PHE A 78 -1.02 -15.86 14.87
CA PHE A 78 -1.51 -15.07 13.74
C PHE A 78 -0.41 -14.97 12.67
N ASP A 79 -0.82 -15.01 11.40
CA ASP A 79 0.08 -14.96 10.25
C ASP A 79 0.54 -13.55 9.91
N GLN A 80 -0.27 -12.54 10.27
CA GLN A 80 0.03 -11.14 9.97
C GLN A 80 -0.74 -10.15 10.87
N LEU A 81 -0.09 -9.01 11.09
CA LEU A 81 -0.76 -7.77 11.48
C LEU A 81 -1.14 -7.03 10.20
N TYR A 82 -2.43 -6.83 9.98
CA TYR A 82 -2.97 -6.04 8.89
C TYR A 82 -3.46 -4.69 9.41
N VAL A 83 -3.03 -3.60 8.79
CA VAL A 83 -3.30 -2.24 9.25
C VAL A 83 -4.01 -1.46 8.16
N ILE A 84 -5.06 -0.74 8.56
CA ILE A 84 -5.80 0.16 7.66
C ILE A 84 -5.61 1.59 8.15
N HIS A 85 -5.15 2.41 7.23
CA HIS A 85 -4.87 3.82 7.45
C HIS A 85 -5.85 4.69 6.68
N GLY A 86 -6.35 5.74 7.35
CA GLY A 86 -7.07 6.84 6.71
C GLY A 86 -6.15 8.04 6.47
N ILE A 87 -6.46 8.85 5.46
CA ILE A 87 -5.88 10.19 5.29
C ILE A 87 -6.90 11.24 5.73
N GLU A 88 -6.51 12.07 6.68
CA GLU A 88 -7.26 13.26 7.04
C GLU A 88 -6.28 14.43 7.26
N PHE A 89 -6.66 15.65 6.90
CA PHE A 89 -5.80 16.84 6.99
C PHE A 89 -4.41 16.65 6.33
N GLY A 90 -4.36 15.93 5.20
CA GLY A 90 -3.11 15.61 4.48
C GLY A 90 -2.13 14.72 5.27
N ARG A 91 -2.58 14.07 6.35
CA ARG A 91 -1.78 13.20 7.22
C ARG A 91 -2.41 11.81 7.31
N GLN A 92 -1.55 10.81 7.35
CA GLN A 92 -1.94 9.42 7.57
C GLN A 92 -2.19 9.16 9.05
N PHE A 93 -3.29 8.47 9.35
CA PHE A 93 -3.64 7.94 10.66
C PHE A 93 -3.84 6.43 10.58
N SER A 94 -3.28 5.69 11.54
CA SER A 94 -3.53 4.25 11.67
C SER A 94 -4.84 4.05 12.42
N CYS A 95 -5.85 3.61 11.70
CA CYS A 95 -7.21 3.57 12.19
C CYS A 95 -7.58 2.17 12.71
N VAL A 96 -7.23 1.12 11.96
CA VAL A 96 -7.60 -0.26 12.31
C VAL A 96 -6.37 -1.14 12.34
N PHE A 97 -6.25 -1.95 13.39
CA PHE A 97 -5.23 -2.98 13.53
C PHE A 97 -5.90 -4.35 13.62
N ALA A 98 -5.60 -5.25 12.70
CA ALA A 98 -6.21 -6.57 12.64
C ALA A 98 -5.15 -7.67 12.71
N LEU A 99 -5.29 -8.61 13.64
CA LEU A 99 -4.51 -9.83 13.66
C LEU A 99 -5.26 -10.90 12.90
N LEU A 100 -4.65 -11.37 11.80
CA LEU A 100 -5.30 -12.28 10.85
C LEU A 100 -4.63 -13.65 10.83
N PRO A 101 -5.40 -14.74 10.71
CA PRO A 101 -4.88 -16.11 10.83
C PRO A 101 -4.30 -16.64 9.51
N ARG A 102 -4.68 -16.09 8.34
CA ARG A 102 -4.19 -16.51 7.00
C ARG A 102 -4.30 -15.41 5.94
N ARG A 103 -3.45 -15.46 4.92
CA ARG A 103 -3.47 -14.58 3.72
C ARG A 103 -4.42 -15.05 2.63
N LYS A 104 -5.66 -15.37 3.00
CA LYS A 104 -6.69 -15.84 2.06
C LYS A 104 -7.68 -14.72 1.75
N ARG A 105 -8.17 -14.65 0.50
CA ARG A 105 -9.23 -13.72 0.08
C ARG A 105 -10.41 -13.71 1.06
N ASN A 106 -10.85 -14.88 1.50
CA ASN A 106 -11.95 -15.00 2.47
C ASN A 106 -11.65 -14.32 3.82
N THR A 107 -10.40 -14.31 4.28
CA THR A 107 -10.00 -13.62 5.51
C THR A 107 -10.15 -12.10 5.37
N TYR A 108 -9.66 -11.53 4.26
CA TYR A 108 -9.79 -10.10 3.99
C TYR A 108 -11.24 -9.68 3.75
N VAL A 109 -12.04 -10.50 3.08
CA VAL A 109 -13.49 -10.27 2.92
C VAL A 109 -14.19 -10.22 4.28
N LYS A 110 -13.86 -11.12 5.21
CA LYS A 110 -14.40 -11.08 6.58
C LYS A 110 -13.97 -9.81 7.32
N LEU A 111 -12.68 -9.44 7.26
CA LEU A 111 -12.17 -8.20 7.85
C LEU A 111 -12.96 -6.98 7.36
N LEU A 112 -13.10 -6.81 6.03
CA LEU A 112 -13.82 -5.69 5.44
C LEU A 112 -15.31 -5.70 5.80
N ARG A 113 -15.95 -6.87 5.89
CA ARG A 113 -17.33 -6.99 6.36
C ARG A 113 -17.47 -6.48 7.80
N TYR A 114 -16.61 -6.92 8.71
CA TYR A 114 -16.64 -6.43 10.09
C TYR A 114 -16.44 -4.92 10.22
N ILE A 115 -15.62 -4.32 9.35
CA ILE A 115 -15.44 -2.87 9.28
C ILE A 115 -16.72 -2.20 8.79
N LYS A 116 -17.35 -2.71 7.73
CA LYS A 116 -18.64 -2.20 7.23
C LYS A 116 -19.76 -2.31 8.27
N ASP A 117 -19.84 -3.43 8.99
CA ASP A 117 -20.81 -3.62 10.07
C ASP A 117 -20.63 -2.57 11.17
N ASN A 118 -19.38 -2.18 11.46
CA ASN A 118 -19.08 -1.10 12.39
C ASN A 118 -19.41 0.30 11.86
N ALA A 119 -19.36 0.53 10.54
CA ALA A 119 -19.85 1.76 9.94
C ALA A 119 -21.36 1.91 10.15
N ILE A 120 -22.12 0.83 9.91
CA ILE A 120 -23.56 0.78 10.17
C ILE A 120 -23.85 1.06 11.65
N ARG A 121 -23.13 0.38 12.55
CA ARG A 121 -23.27 0.60 14.01
C ARG A 121 -23.03 2.05 14.43
N LEU A 122 -22.15 2.76 13.71
CA LEU A 122 -21.83 4.18 13.97
C LEU A 122 -22.71 5.14 13.15
N ASN A 123 -23.77 4.66 12.49
CA ASN A 123 -24.65 5.44 11.63
C ASN A 123 -23.87 6.23 10.55
N THR A 124 -22.89 5.58 9.93
CA THR A 124 -22.07 6.15 8.87
C THR A 124 -21.83 5.13 7.75
N VAL A 125 -21.20 5.57 6.66
CA VAL A 125 -20.92 4.76 5.48
C VAL A 125 -19.42 4.67 5.28
N PHE A 126 -18.93 3.44 5.09
CA PHE A 126 -17.54 3.22 4.67
C PHE A 126 -17.48 3.10 3.14
N ASN A 127 -17.18 4.21 2.47
CA ASN A 127 -17.09 4.29 1.00
C ASN A 127 -15.88 5.13 0.54
N PRO A 128 -14.64 4.65 0.73
CA PRO A 128 -13.45 5.35 0.26
C PRO A 128 -13.43 5.39 -1.26
N THR A 129 -13.14 6.55 -1.84
CA THR A 129 -13.00 6.73 -3.30
C THR A 129 -11.72 6.08 -3.81
N ARG A 130 -10.66 6.03 -3.00
CA ARG A 130 -9.36 5.44 -3.36
C ARG A 130 -8.90 4.46 -2.29
N ILE A 131 -8.57 3.24 -2.70
CA ILE A 131 -8.02 2.19 -1.85
C ILE A 131 -6.65 1.82 -2.39
N MET A 132 -5.64 1.85 -1.54
CA MET A 132 -4.30 1.38 -1.88
C MET A 132 -3.92 0.21 -1.01
N SER A 133 -3.55 -0.92 -1.62
CA SER A 133 -3.08 -2.11 -0.92
C SER A 133 -1.67 -2.49 -1.36
N ASP A 134 -0.94 -3.17 -0.46
CA ASP A 134 0.30 -3.90 -0.72
C ASP A 134 0.29 -4.83 -1.95
N PHE A 135 -0.88 -5.35 -2.34
CA PHE A 135 -1.07 -6.13 -3.56
C PHE A 135 -0.89 -5.33 -4.86
N GLU A 136 -1.02 -4.00 -4.82
CA GLU A 136 -1.07 -3.13 -6.00
C GLU A 136 -0.48 -1.75 -5.69
N SER A 137 0.75 -1.65 -5.16
CA SER A 137 1.40 -0.34 -5.24
C SER A 137 1.66 -0.03 -6.73
N GLY A 138 1.17 1.10 -7.23
CA GLY A 138 1.26 1.42 -8.66
C GLY A 138 2.69 1.26 -9.20
N LEU A 139 3.69 1.76 -8.49
CA LEU A 139 5.09 1.59 -8.89
C LEU A 139 5.51 0.11 -8.87
N LYS A 140 5.05 -0.73 -7.92
CA LYS A 140 5.30 -2.18 -7.99
C LYS A 140 4.66 -2.79 -9.24
N ALA A 141 3.44 -2.40 -9.60
CA ALA A 141 2.80 -2.83 -10.84
C ALA A 141 3.61 -2.44 -12.09
N ALA A 142 4.07 -1.19 -12.20
CA ALA A 142 4.93 -0.76 -13.31
C ALA A 142 6.29 -1.48 -13.31
N ILE A 143 6.89 -1.73 -12.14
CA ILE A 143 8.12 -2.54 -12.01
C ILE A 143 7.87 -3.99 -12.43
N VAL A 144 6.70 -4.57 -12.11
CA VAL A 144 6.33 -5.93 -12.54
C VAL A 144 6.22 -5.98 -14.06
N VAL A 145 5.63 -4.96 -14.71
CA VAL A 145 5.62 -4.83 -16.17
C VAL A 145 7.04 -4.76 -16.72
N GLU A 146 7.90 -3.87 -16.18
CA GLU A 146 9.31 -3.74 -16.59
C GLU A 146 10.05 -5.09 -16.49
N GLN A 147 9.91 -5.80 -15.36
CA GLN A 147 10.56 -7.09 -15.12
C GLN A 147 10.01 -8.21 -16.01
N ALA A 148 8.71 -8.20 -16.31
CA ALA A 148 8.09 -9.20 -17.17
C ALA A 148 8.52 -9.01 -18.63
N VAL A 149 8.54 -7.75 -19.10
CA VAL A 149 9.04 -7.38 -20.43
C VAL A 149 10.52 -7.75 -20.56
N TYR A 150 11.35 -7.44 -19.56
CA TYR A 150 12.77 -7.80 -19.61
C TYR A 150 12.99 -9.32 -19.64
N ARG A 151 12.27 -10.08 -18.82
CA ARG A 151 12.29 -11.56 -18.89
C ARG A 151 11.85 -12.07 -20.26
N ARG A 152 10.86 -11.44 -20.88
CA ARG A 152 10.44 -11.81 -22.23
C ARG A 152 11.51 -11.52 -23.27
N ILE A 153 12.19 -10.38 -23.20
CA ILE A 153 13.33 -10.03 -24.07
C ILE A 153 14.41 -11.12 -23.98
N GLN A 154 14.72 -11.60 -22.78
CA GLN A 154 15.68 -12.69 -22.57
C GLN A 154 15.21 -14.00 -23.22
N ASN A 155 13.96 -14.39 -23.00
CA ASN A 155 13.40 -15.63 -23.55
C ASN A 155 13.30 -15.62 -25.08
N LEU A 156 13.20 -14.44 -25.70
CA LEU A 156 13.18 -14.26 -27.15
C LEU A 156 14.59 -14.20 -27.77
N GLY A 157 15.66 -14.32 -26.97
CA GLY A 157 17.04 -14.19 -27.46
C GLY A 157 17.43 -12.76 -27.85
N LEU A 158 16.64 -11.75 -27.48
CA LEU A 158 16.85 -10.36 -27.87
C LEU A 158 17.85 -9.62 -26.96
N SER A 159 18.40 -10.28 -25.93
CA SER A 159 19.30 -9.68 -24.93
C SER A 159 20.48 -8.94 -25.56
N THR A 160 21.16 -9.55 -26.55
CA THR A 160 22.32 -8.94 -27.19
C THR A 160 21.92 -7.65 -27.91
N SER A 161 20.89 -7.71 -28.76
CA SER A 161 20.38 -6.55 -29.49
C SER A 161 19.84 -5.44 -28.57
N TYR A 162 19.17 -5.81 -27.49
CA TYR A 162 18.71 -4.86 -26.47
C TYR A 162 19.90 -4.13 -25.79
N ASN A 163 21.01 -4.84 -25.55
CA ASN A 163 22.19 -4.27 -24.92
C ASN A 163 23.11 -3.52 -25.89
N SER A 164 23.10 -3.85 -27.20
CA SER A 164 24.02 -3.24 -28.18
C SER A 164 23.38 -2.19 -29.11
N ASN A 165 22.05 -2.14 -29.21
CA ASN A 165 21.33 -1.22 -30.10
C ASN A 165 20.39 -0.30 -29.31
N ASP A 166 20.70 1.00 -29.28
CA ASP A 166 19.94 1.99 -28.54
C ASP A 166 18.51 2.18 -29.04
N THR A 167 18.28 2.05 -30.35
CA THR A 167 16.94 2.13 -30.95
C THR A 167 16.07 0.97 -30.47
N ILE A 168 16.56 -0.27 -30.55
CA ILE A 168 15.87 -1.46 -30.04
C ILE A 168 15.60 -1.31 -28.55
N ARG A 169 16.60 -0.89 -27.77
CA ARG A 169 16.46 -0.65 -26.33
C ARG A 169 15.38 0.38 -26.03
N SER A 170 15.35 1.48 -26.79
CA SER A 170 14.38 2.56 -26.63
C SER A 170 12.95 2.05 -26.82
N TYR A 171 12.66 1.36 -27.92
CA TYR A 171 11.32 0.80 -28.18
C TYR A 171 10.90 -0.23 -27.12
N CYS A 172 11.79 -1.15 -26.74
CA CYS A 172 11.53 -2.10 -25.67
C CYS A 172 11.20 -1.42 -24.34
N ARG A 173 11.92 -0.34 -23.99
CA ARG A 173 11.68 0.41 -22.75
C ARG A 173 10.41 1.25 -22.81
N ARG A 174 10.01 1.80 -23.96
CA ARG A 174 8.76 2.58 -24.06
C ARG A 174 7.53 1.74 -23.74
N ILE A 175 7.54 0.45 -24.08
CA ILE A 175 6.51 -0.51 -23.65
C ILE A 175 6.38 -0.54 -22.11
N THR A 176 7.50 -0.47 -21.38
CA THR A 176 7.48 -0.50 -19.90
C THR A 176 7.03 0.83 -19.28
N ALA A 177 6.89 1.90 -20.08
CA ALA A 177 6.40 3.20 -19.64
C ALA A 177 4.90 3.42 -19.92
N LEU A 178 4.26 2.55 -20.70
CA LEU A 178 2.80 2.57 -20.92
C LEU A 178 1.94 2.62 -19.65
N PRO A 179 2.31 1.97 -18.52
CA PRO A 179 1.56 2.11 -17.27
C PRO A 179 1.34 3.55 -16.83
N PHE A 180 2.21 4.47 -17.23
CA PHE A 180 2.15 5.86 -16.81
C PHE A 180 1.22 6.73 -17.65
N LEU A 181 0.60 6.21 -18.71
CA LEU A 181 -0.34 6.96 -19.55
C LEU A 181 -1.78 6.85 -19.04
N PRO A 182 -2.67 7.81 -19.38
CA PRO A 182 -4.10 7.63 -19.18
C PRO A 182 -4.60 6.33 -19.81
N ILE A 183 -5.43 5.57 -19.08
CA ILE A 183 -5.93 4.25 -19.51
C ILE A 183 -6.53 4.29 -20.92
N ASN A 184 -7.29 5.35 -21.23
CA ASN A 184 -7.99 5.52 -22.48
C ASN A 184 -7.07 5.72 -23.71
N VAL A 185 -5.80 6.06 -23.52
CA VAL A 185 -4.83 6.24 -24.63
C VAL A 185 -3.79 5.13 -24.73
N VAL A 186 -3.69 4.24 -23.74
CA VAL A 186 -2.65 3.19 -23.67
C VAL A 186 -2.62 2.32 -24.91
N VAL A 187 -3.78 1.82 -25.35
CA VAL A 187 -3.89 0.90 -26.50
C VAL A 187 -3.48 1.60 -27.79
N ASN A 188 -3.99 2.80 -28.03
CA ASN A 188 -3.66 3.59 -29.23
C ASN A 188 -2.17 3.93 -29.26
N THR A 189 -1.61 4.38 -28.13
CA THR A 189 -0.18 4.69 -28.03
C THR A 189 0.69 3.45 -28.28
N PHE A 190 0.26 2.26 -27.82
CA PHE A 190 0.99 1.02 -28.08
C PHE A 190 0.96 0.65 -29.57
N ASN A 191 -0.15 0.88 -30.27
CA ASN A 191 -0.26 0.66 -31.70
C ASN A 191 0.63 1.66 -32.48
N GLU A 192 0.57 2.93 -32.14
CA GLU A 192 1.45 3.97 -32.70
C GLU A 192 2.93 3.64 -32.47
N LEU A 193 3.29 3.12 -31.29
CA LEU A 193 4.67 2.73 -30.97
C LEU A 193 5.16 1.63 -31.91
N GLN A 194 4.31 0.64 -32.21
CA GLN A 194 4.61 -0.39 -33.20
C GLN A 194 4.76 0.24 -34.59
N ASP A 195 3.89 1.17 -34.96
CA ASP A 195 3.89 1.83 -36.26
C ASP A 195 5.05 2.81 -36.48
N GLU A 196 5.59 3.41 -35.42
CA GLU A 196 6.82 4.20 -35.47
C GLU A 196 8.08 3.34 -35.51
N THR A 197 7.98 2.07 -35.09
CA THR A 197 9.14 1.17 -35.01
C THR A 197 9.69 0.92 -36.41
N PRO A 198 10.97 1.27 -36.70
CA PRO A 198 11.54 1.13 -38.04
C PRO A 198 11.40 -0.30 -38.58
N LEU A 199 10.98 -0.44 -39.83
CA LEU A 199 10.73 -1.74 -40.48
C LEU A 199 11.89 -2.73 -40.32
N ALA A 200 13.13 -2.23 -40.36
CA ALA A 200 14.35 -3.03 -40.20
C ALA A 200 14.46 -3.74 -38.84
N ILE A 201 13.88 -3.17 -37.77
CA ILE A 201 13.90 -3.77 -36.43
C ILE A 201 12.53 -4.28 -35.98
N ARG A 202 11.42 -3.80 -36.57
CA ARG A 202 10.05 -4.19 -36.20
C ARG A 202 9.86 -5.71 -36.27
N LYS A 203 10.36 -6.35 -37.33
CA LYS A 203 10.30 -7.82 -37.48
C LYS A 203 10.93 -8.56 -36.29
N ASN A 204 12.04 -8.04 -35.77
CA ASN A 204 12.72 -8.64 -34.61
C ASN A 204 11.96 -8.40 -33.30
N LEU A 205 11.24 -7.27 -33.20
CA LEU A 205 10.45 -6.90 -32.03
C LEU A 205 9.03 -7.45 -32.04
N GLN A 206 8.53 -7.91 -33.19
CA GLN A 206 7.15 -8.42 -33.33
C GLN A 206 6.78 -9.46 -32.26
N PRO A 207 7.61 -10.47 -31.93
CA PRO A 207 7.27 -11.44 -30.89
C PRO A 207 7.15 -10.83 -29.49
N LEU A 208 7.80 -9.70 -29.22
CA LEU A 208 7.66 -8.94 -27.98
C LEU A 208 6.37 -8.13 -27.98
N TYR A 209 6.02 -7.48 -29.10
CA TYR A 209 4.75 -6.77 -29.25
C TYR A 209 3.56 -7.70 -29.12
N ASP A 210 3.59 -8.86 -29.80
CA ASP A 210 2.53 -9.86 -29.72
C ASP A 210 2.35 -10.35 -28.28
N TYR A 211 3.45 -10.58 -27.55
CA TYR A 211 3.40 -10.93 -26.14
C TYR A 211 2.72 -9.83 -25.31
N PHE A 212 3.12 -8.57 -25.49
CA PHE A 212 2.58 -7.48 -24.70
C PHE A 212 1.10 -7.26 -24.99
N ASN A 213 0.71 -7.27 -26.27
CA ASN A 213 -0.67 -7.14 -26.69
C ASN A 213 -1.56 -8.26 -26.12
N ASN A 214 -1.16 -9.52 -26.32
CA ASN A 214 -1.97 -10.66 -25.92
C ASN A 214 -2.07 -10.80 -24.40
N TYR A 215 -0.99 -10.56 -23.66
CA TYR A 215 -0.99 -10.74 -22.21
C TYR A 215 -1.41 -9.47 -21.47
N TRP A 216 -0.71 -8.35 -21.67
CA TRP A 216 -0.91 -7.14 -20.86
C TRP A 216 -2.09 -6.30 -21.29
N LEU A 217 -2.39 -6.21 -22.60
CA LEU A 217 -3.53 -5.43 -23.09
C LEU A 217 -4.82 -6.25 -23.12
N ASN A 218 -4.76 -7.53 -23.51
CA ASN A 218 -5.95 -8.34 -23.75
C ASN A 218 -6.30 -9.32 -22.62
N THR A 219 -5.35 -9.74 -21.78
CA THR A 219 -5.60 -10.74 -20.72
C THR A 219 -5.67 -10.11 -19.32
N ILE A 220 -4.77 -9.18 -19.01
CA ILE A 220 -4.75 -8.48 -17.72
C ILE A 220 -5.52 -7.17 -17.84
N ASP A 221 -6.47 -6.97 -16.93
CA ASP A 221 -7.19 -5.71 -16.78
C ASP A 221 -6.23 -4.52 -16.62
N LEU A 222 -6.37 -3.50 -17.47
CA LEU A 222 -5.52 -2.31 -17.52
C LEU A 222 -5.45 -1.59 -16.17
N GLU A 223 -6.56 -1.55 -15.42
CA GLU A 223 -6.61 -0.89 -14.12
C GLU A 223 -5.65 -1.51 -13.10
N LYS A 224 -5.31 -2.80 -13.25
CA LYS A 224 -4.44 -3.52 -12.30
C LYS A 224 -2.96 -3.20 -12.45
N TRP A 225 -2.56 -2.66 -13.60
CA TRP A 225 -1.14 -2.38 -13.87
C TRP A 225 -0.87 -0.94 -14.29
N ASN A 226 -1.91 -0.13 -14.54
CA ASN A 226 -1.79 1.29 -14.80
C ASN A 226 -1.51 2.09 -13.51
N VAL A 227 -0.73 3.16 -13.65
CA VAL A 227 -0.23 3.98 -12.53
C VAL A 227 -0.44 5.49 -12.75
N TYR A 228 -1.14 5.86 -13.83
CA TYR A 228 -1.47 7.24 -14.14
C TYR A 228 -2.44 7.81 -13.10
N GLY A 229 -2.29 9.09 -12.76
CA GLY A 229 -3.14 9.77 -11.77
C GLY A 229 -2.98 9.32 -10.31
N LEU A 230 -2.15 8.31 -10.01
CA LEU A 230 -1.89 7.88 -8.64
C LEU A 230 -0.97 8.89 -7.92
N GLU A 231 -1.52 9.65 -6.97
CA GLU A 231 -0.77 10.64 -6.16
C GLU A 231 0.30 9.96 -5.28
N HIS A 232 -0.05 8.79 -4.74
CA HIS A 232 0.84 7.93 -3.99
C HIS A 232 1.09 6.67 -4.84
N ARG A 233 2.20 6.65 -5.59
CA ARG A 233 2.55 5.49 -6.44
C ARG A 233 3.24 4.36 -5.65
N THR A 234 3.66 4.63 -4.42
CA THR A 234 4.36 3.67 -3.57
C THR A 234 3.71 3.56 -2.21
N ASN A 235 3.82 2.39 -1.60
CA ASN A 235 3.38 2.13 -0.23
C ASN A 235 4.39 2.65 0.82
N ASN A 236 5.28 3.57 0.44
CA ASN A 236 6.34 4.12 1.30
C ASN A 236 5.80 4.66 2.63
N ILE A 237 4.57 5.15 2.61
CA ILE A 237 3.87 5.69 3.77
C ILE A 237 3.57 4.57 4.79
N CYS A 238 3.05 3.42 4.35
CA CYS A 238 2.86 2.26 5.22
C CYS A 238 4.18 1.60 5.59
N GLU A 239 5.15 1.48 4.67
CA GLU A 239 6.49 0.98 4.97
C GLU A 239 7.17 1.80 6.08
N GLY A 240 7.08 3.13 6.00
CA GLY A 240 7.58 4.03 7.04
C GLY A 240 6.86 3.86 8.38
N TRP A 241 5.55 3.63 8.37
CA TRP A 241 4.79 3.29 9.57
C TRP A 241 5.22 1.95 10.15
N HIS A 242 5.36 0.90 9.32
CA HIS A 242 5.76 -0.44 9.72
C HIS A 242 7.14 -0.43 10.38
N ASN A 243 8.11 0.27 9.77
CA ASN A 243 9.45 0.40 10.34
C ASN A 243 9.41 1.05 11.73
N ARG A 244 8.65 2.14 11.89
CA ARG A 244 8.47 2.79 13.20
C ARG A 244 7.77 1.86 14.20
N PHE A 245 6.73 1.16 13.76
CA PHE A 245 5.96 0.27 14.61
C PHE A 245 6.82 -0.90 15.10
N SER A 246 7.56 -1.57 14.21
CA SER A 246 8.50 -2.62 14.56
C SER A 246 9.58 -2.14 15.54
N GLN A 247 10.11 -0.92 15.35
CA GLN A 247 11.04 -0.30 16.30
C GLN A 247 10.41 -0.01 17.67
N ARG A 248 9.10 0.24 17.75
CA ARG A 248 8.39 0.41 19.04
C ARG A 248 8.06 -0.92 19.69
N VAL A 249 7.79 -1.95 18.91
CA VAL A 249 7.58 -3.32 19.40
C VAL A 249 8.87 -3.88 20.00
N GLN A 250 10.04 -3.56 19.42
CA GLN A 250 11.40 -3.93 19.90
C GLN A 250 11.66 -5.44 20.02
N LYS A 251 10.77 -6.29 19.48
CA LYS A 251 10.84 -7.75 19.55
C LYS A 251 10.27 -8.36 18.29
N HIS A 252 10.95 -9.38 17.76
CA HIS A 252 10.35 -10.28 16.78
C HIS A 252 9.30 -11.13 17.49
N HIS A 253 8.11 -11.23 16.90
CA HIS A 253 6.98 -12.00 17.45
C HIS A 253 6.66 -11.71 18.93
N PRO A 254 6.24 -10.47 19.27
CA PRO A 254 5.88 -10.12 20.63
C PRO A 254 4.71 -10.96 21.15
N HIS A 255 4.70 -11.30 22.44
CA HIS A 255 3.49 -11.88 23.02
C HIS A 255 2.32 -10.88 22.96
N ILE A 256 1.09 -11.40 22.87
CA ILE A 256 -0.10 -10.62 22.58
C ILE A 256 -0.35 -9.45 23.57
N TRP A 257 0.02 -9.60 24.85
CA TRP A 257 -0.12 -8.55 25.86
C TRP A 257 0.80 -7.35 25.61
N HIS A 258 2.09 -7.58 25.33
CA HIS A 258 3.02 -6.50 24.98
C HIS A 258 2.62 -5.84 23.66
N PHE A 259 2.21 -6.65 22.69
CA PHE A 259 1.73 -6.16 21.41
C PHE A 259 0.51 -5.23 21.55
N THR A 260 -0.50 -5.64 22.32
CA THR A 260 -1.70 -4.83 22.57
C THR A 260 -1.38 -3.56 23.35
N ASP A 261 -0.43 -3.58 24.28
CA ASP A 261 0.06 -2.36 24.94
C ASP A 261 0.72 -1.38 23.96
N VAL A 262 1.48 -1.88 22.98
CA VAL A 262 2.07 -1.04 21.92
C VAL A 262 0.97 -0.48 21.01
N LEU A 263 -0.05 -1.27 20.64
CA LEU A 263 -1.19 -0.78 19.87
C LEU A 263 -1.93 0.37 20.57
N LYS A 264 -2.11 0.29 21.89
CA LYS A 264 -2.73 1.38 22.66
C LYS A 264 -1.89 2.65 22.66
N LYS A 265 -0.56 2.53 22.67
CA LYS A 265 0.36 3.67 22.54
C LYS A 265 0.26 4.28 21.14
N GLU A 266 0.15 3.48 20.08
CA GLU A 266 -0.10 3.98 18.71
C GLU A 266 -1.42 4.75 18.63
N PHE A 267 -2.48 4.20 19.22
CA PHE A 267 -3.76 4.88 19.31
C PHE A 267 -3.63 6.25 19.99
N LYS A 268 -3.05 6.30 21.19
CA LYS A 268 -2.86 7.55 21.93
C LYS A 268 -2.04 8.56 21.12
N PHE A 269 -0.96 8.12 20.50
CA PHE A 269 -0.13 8.98 19.65
C PHE A 269 -0.90 9.55 18.44
N GLY A 270 -1.78 8.76 17.81
CA GLY A 270 -2.66 9.23 16.75
C GLY A 270 -3.68 10.25 17.26
N HIS A 271 -4.32 9.96 18.38
CA HIS A 271 -5.31 10.82 19.02
C HIS A 271 -4.74 12.19 19.42
N ASP A 272 -3.59 12.21 20.10
CA ASP A 272 -2.91 13.44 20.52
C ASP A 272 -2.54 14.32 19.30
N ARG A 273 -2.18 13.70 18.17
CA ARG A 273 -1.88 14.43 16.93
C ARG A 273 -3.11 15.09 16.32
N ILE A 274 -4.27 14.45 16.40
CA ILE A 274 -5.53 15.01 15.87
C ILE A 274 -5.93 16.23 16.69
N GLN A 275 -5.89 16.12 18.02
CA GLN A 275 -6.18 17.24 18.93
C GLN A 275 -5.27 18.44 18.65
N LEU A 276 -3.98 18.20 18.43
CA LEU A 276 -3.03 19.26 18.07
C LEU A 276 -3.36 19.91 16.71
N LEU A 277 -3.81 19.11 15.73
CA LEU A 277 -4.16 19.60 14.39
C LEU A 277 -5.48 20.37 14.37
N ALA A 278 -6.41 20.08 15.28
CA ALA A 278 -7.68 20.78 15.42
C ALA A 278 -7.54 22.23 15.97
N GLY A 279 -6.33 22.71 16.25
CA GLY A 279 -6.09 24.04 16.83
C GLY A 279 -4.80 24.78 16.42
N ALA A 280 -4.08 24.36 15.37
CA ALA A 280 -2.84 25.03 14.94
C ALA A 280 -2.67 25.14 13.41
N PRO A 281 -2.13 26.26 12.88
CA PRO A 281 -1.78 26.36 11.46
C PRO A 281 -0.61 25.44 11.09
N MET A 282 -0.67 24.88 9.89
CA MET A 282 0.14 23.73 9.49
C MET A 282 1.61 24.07 9.21
N LYS A 283 2.54 23.27 9.76
CA LYS A 283 3.79 22.91 9.06
C LYS A 283 3.54 21.63 8.27
N ASN A 284 3.57 21.73 6.95
CA ASN A 284 3.52 20.57 6.05
C ASN A 284 4.64 19.60 6.44
N PRO A 285 4.34 18.36 6.89
CA PRO A 285 5.37 17.35 7.00
C PRO A 285 5.98 17.20 5.61
N ARG A 286 7.31 17.29 5.49
CA ARG A 286 7.97 16.89 4.24
C ARG A 286 7.67 15.41 4.04
N GLN A 287 6.65 15.09 3.24
CA GLN A 287 6.57 13.77 2.63
C GLN A 287 7.92 13.57 1.95
N LYS A 288 8.65 12.51 2.31
CA LYS A 288 9.81 12.06 1.55
C LYS A 288 9.29 11.49 0.22
N THR A 289 8.73 12.35 -0.62
CA THR A 289 8.49 12.08 -2.02
C THR A 289 9.88 11.92 -2.62
N THR A 290 10.18 10.73 -3.13
CA THR A 290 11.45 10.48 -3.81
C THR A 290 11.62 11.51 -4.93
N ALA A 291 12.86 11.89 -5.24
CA ALA A 291 13.13 12.79 -6.36
C ALA A 291 12.48 12.30 -7.66
N VAL A 292 12.38 10.97 -7.81
CA VAL A 292 11.67 10.28 -8.89
C VAL A 292 10.18 10.61 -8.89
N GLN A 293 9.47 10.41 -7.78
CA GLN A 293 8.03 10.68 -7.73
C GLN A 293 7.72 12.17 -8.01
N LYS A 294 8.59 13.09 -7.56
CA LYS A 294 8.46 14.52 -7.93
C LYS A 294 8.59 14.73 -9.44
N ARG A 295 9.63 14.16 -10.06
CA ARG A 295 9.84 14.25 -11.52
C ARG A 295 8.65 13.68 -12.30
N ILE A 296 8.20 12.48 -11.95
CA ILE A 296 7.05 11.84 -12.64
C ILE A 296 5.80 12.70 -12.47
N THR A 297 5.54 13.25 -11.27
CA THR A 297 4.40 14.17 -11.05
C THR A 297 4.50 15.43 -11.91
N THR A 298 5.69 16.03 -12.01
CA THR A 298 5.92 17.19 -12.89
C THR A 298 5.68 16.83 -14.36
N LEU A 299 6.21 15.71 -14.83
CA LEU A 299 5.99 15.24 -16.20
C LEU A 299 4.52 14.98 -16.50
N THR A 300 3.78 14.36 -15.55
CA THR A 300 2.34 14.14 -15.69
C THR A 300 1.60 15.46 -15.90
N ARG A 301 1.94 16.53 -15.17
CA ARG A 301 1.34 17.86 -15.36
C ARG A 301 1.68 18.48 -16.72
N HIS A 302 2.92 18.32 -17.20
CA HIS A 302 3.28 18.80 -18.54
C HIS A 302 2.49 18.07 -19.63
N TYR A 303 2.31 16.75 -19.48
CA TYR A 303 1.48 15.96 -20.38
C TYR A 303 0.00 16.38 -20.32
N GLU A 304 -0.59 16.54 -19.13
CA GLU A 304 -1.96 17.04 -18.95
C GLU A 304 -2.17 18.45 -19.53
N ALA A 305 -1.14 19.30 -19.47
CA ALA A 305 -1.11 20.62 -20.09
C ALA A 305 -0.84 20.60 -21.61
N GLN A 306 -0.83 19.41 -22.24
CA GLN A 306 -0.56 19.20 -23.67
C GLN A 306 0.80 19.74 -24.14
N GLN A 307 1.78 19.83 -23.23
CA GLN A 307 3.15 20.25 -23.54
C GLN A 307 4.05 19.08 -23.96
N LEU A 308 3.56 17.85 -23.76
CA LEU A 308 4.18 16.61 -24.22
C LEU A 308 3.10 15.78 -24.90
N ASN A 309 3.40 15.21 -26.05
CA ASN A 309 2.58 14.11 -26.59
C ASN A 309 2.90 12.79 -25.88
N GLU A 310 2.13 11.74 -26.20
CA GLU A 310 2.25 10.41 -25.61
C GLU A 310 3.67 9.84 -25.73
N MET A 311 4.29 9.95 -26.91
CA MET A 311 5.63 9.41 -27.17
C MET A 311 6.73 10.17 -26.41
N GLU A 312 6.64 11.50 -26.38
CA GLU A 312 7.53 12.37 -25.61
C GLU A 312 7.39 12.10 -24.11
N PHE A 313 6.17 11.91 -23.64
CA PHE A 313 5.89 11.60 -22.25
C PHE A 313 6.48 10.23 -21.85
N LEU A 314 6.31 9.18 -22.66
CA LEU A 314 6.93 7.87 -22.43
C LEU A 314 8.46 7.99 -22.28
N LEU A 315 9.12 8.73 -23.18
CA LEU A 315 10.55 8.98 -23.10
C LEU A 315 10.96 9.72 -21.82
N ALA A 316 10.23 10.77 -21.47
CA ALA A 316 10.50 11.57 -20.28
C ALA A 316 10.38 10.74 -18.99
N ILE A 317 9.37 9.86 -18.91
CA ILE A 317 9.20 8.92 -17.81
C ILE A 317 10.41 7.98 -17.70
N LEU A 318 10.88 7.41 -18.82
CA LEU A 318 12.03 6.51 -18.82
C LEU A 318 13.33 7.18 -18.35
N PHE A 319 13.49 8.46 -18.66
CA PHE A 319 14.62 9.26 -18.18
C PHE A 319 14.50 9.60 -16.68
N ALA A 320 13.30 9.88 -16.21
CA ALA A 320 13.05 10.12 -14.78
C ALA A 320 13.35 8.86 -13.94
N LEU A 321 13.01 7.68 -14.46
CA LEU A 321 13.24 6.38 -13.82
C LEU A 321 14.71 5.94 -13.85
N SER A 322 15.45 6.19 -14.95
CA SER A 322 16.87 5.79 -15.06
C SER A 322 17.78 6.56 -14.10
N LYS A 323 17.52 7.84 -13.86
CA LYS A 323 18.27 8.66 -12.89
C LYS A 323 18.12 8.21 -11.43
N SER A 324 17.23 7.24 -11.14
CA SER A 324 17.07 6.66 -9.80
C SER A 324 18.01 5.49 -9.51
N LYS A 325 18.51 4.79 -10.54
CA LYS A 325 19.32 3.57 -10.35
C LYS A 325 20.81 3.88 -10.07
N ASN A 326 21.22 5.15 -10.21
CA ASN A 326 22.61 5.61 -10.07
C ASN A 326 22.83 6.55 -8.86
N GLY A 327 21.93 6.55 -7.86
CA GLY A 327 21.98 7.50 -6.73
C GLY A 327 21.62 6.89 -5.41
#